data_AF-A0A2R4JJ64-F1
#
_entry.id   AF-A0A2R4JJ64-F1
#
_cell.length_a   1.000
_cell.length_b   1.000
_cell.length_c   1.000
_cell.angle_alpha   90.00
_cell.angle_beta   90.00
_cell.angle_gamma   90.00
#
_symmetry.space_group_name_H-M   'P 1'
#
loop_
_entity.id
_entity.type
_entity.pdbx_description
1 polymer ?
#
loop_
_entity_poly.entity_id
_entity_poly.type
_entity_poly.pdbx_seq_one_letter_code
_entity_poly.pdbx_strand_id
1 'polypeptide(L)'
;MYVARLLGRFGGVKVLAAGLLLQGVGTVAMFAPPQDVNLAALLVTSSVMGLGHVFGVVSFITVMTTGVTEEDRGVVGGLSQLPRYVAAIGVSGLSAIAAARTDALSSGAVPSRADILGGLHAGMVTAGVVALAGALLVGVVLGRRTTVRVC
;
A
#
# COMPACT_ATOMS: atom_id res chain seq x y z
N MET A 1 12.94 -5.66 14.90
CA MET A 1 12.49 -6.35 16.15
C MET A 1 10.98 -6.20 16.45
N TYR A 2 10.34 -5.04 16.24
CA TYR A 2 8.90 -4.86 16.54
C TYR A 2 7.97 -5.71 15.67
N VAL A 3 8.18 -5.75 14.34
CA VAL A 3 7.33 -6.53 13.44
C VAL A 3 7.38 -8.03 13.78
N ALA A 4 8.56 -8.59 14.05
CA ALA A 4 8.72 -9.98 14.47
C ALA A 4 7.96 -10.31 15.77
N ARG A 5 7.92 -9.38 16.75
CA ARG A 5 7.12 -9.54 17.97
C ARG A 5 5.61 -9.53 17.69
N LEU A 6 5.14 -8.61 16.84
CA LEU A 6 3.73 -8.59 16.44
C LEU A 6 3.34 -9.83 15.63
N LEU A 7 4.23 -10.30 14.75
CA LEU A 7 4.02 -11.52 13.96
C LEU A 7 3.88 -12.75 14.86
N GLY A 8 4.74 -12.89 15.86
CA GLY A 8 4.65 -13.99 16.84
C GLY A 8 3.39 -13.93 17.71
N ARG A 9 2.83 -12.74 17.97
CA ARG A 9 1.65 -12.57 18.84
C ARG A 9 0.31 -12.60 18.10
N PHE A 10 0.24 -12.02 16.91
CA PHE A 10 -1.02 -11.85 16.16
C PHE A 10 -1.09 -12.68 14.87
N GLY A 11 0.02 -13.25 14.42
CA GLY A 11 0.11 -14.01 13.17
C GLY A 11 0.31 -13.13 11.93
N GLY A 12 0.98 -13.68 10.92
CA GLY A 12 1.41 -12.95 9.73
C GLY A 12 0.28 -12.28 8.94
N VAL A 13 -0.86 -12.96 8.81
CA VAL A 13 -2.01 -12.45 8.05
C VAL A 13 -2.61 -11.19 8.69
N LYS A 14 -2.74 -11.16 10.03
CA LYS A 14 -3.32 -10.00 10.73
C LYS A 14 -2.39 -8.79 10.66
N VAL A 15 -1.09 -9.01 10.80
CA VAL A 15 -0.09 -7.92 10.70
C VAL A 15 0.00 -7.41 9.26
N LEU A 16 -0.12 -8.28 8.25
CA LEU A 16 -0.21 -7.89 6.84
C LEU A 16 -1.44 -7.01 6.57
N ALA A 17 -2.62 -7.44 7.03
CA ALA A 17 -3.84 -6.67 6.87
C ALA A 17 -3.74 -5.30 7.58
N ALA A 18 -3.23 -5.26 8.80
CA ALA A 18 -3.02 -4.01 9.55
C ALA A 18 -2.02 -3.07 8.87
N GLY A 19 -0.92 -3.61 8.32
CA GLY A 19 0.05 -2.83 7.54
C GLY A 19 -0.55 -2.20 6.29
N LEU A 20 -1.34 -2.97 5.54
CA LEU A 20 -2.07 -2.48 4.36
C LEU A 20 -3.15 -1.45 4.72
N LEU A 21 -3.87 -1.63 5.83
CA LEU A 21 -4.81 -0.63 6.33
C LEU A 21 -4.09 0.68 6.66
N LEU A 22 -3.00 0.61 7.42
CA LEU A 22 -2.24 1.79 7.81
C LEU A 22 -1.63 2.51 6.60
N GLN A 23 -1.10 1.74 5.64
CA GLN A 23 -0.61 2.27 4.38
C GLN A 23 -1.74 2.96 3.61
N GLY A 24 -2.88 2.29 3.40
CA GLY A 24 -4.02 2.84 2.68
C GLY A 24 -4.59 4.11 3.31
N VAL A 25 -4.79 4.12 4.64
CA VAL A 25 -5.23 5.31 5.38
C VAL A 25 -4.22 6.45 5.25
N GLY A 26 -2.92 6.17 5.41
CA GLY A 26 -1.85 7.16 5.26
C GLY A 26 -1.80 7.75 3.84
N THR A 27 -2.01 6.91 2.82
CA THR A 27 -2.03 7.34 1.42
C THR A 27 -3.28 8.17 1.08
N VAL A 28 -4.48 7.80 1.57
CA VAL A 28 -5.68 8.64 1.41
C VAL A 28 -5.54 9.96 2.15
N ALA A 29 -4.92 9.96 3.34
CA ALA A 29 -4.73 11.17 4.14
C ALA A 29 -3.89 12.24 3.41
N MET A 30 -3.10 11.88 2.40
CA MET A 30 -2.40 12.84 1.53
C MET A 30 -3.32 13.65 0.61
N PHE A 31 -4.62 13.43 0.63
CA PHE A 31 -5.62 14.32 0.02
C PHE A 31 -5.92 15.57 0.89
N ALA A 32 -5.73 15.46 2.20
CA ALA A 32 -6.08 16.52 3.15
C ALA A 32 -5.17 17.78 3.13
N PRO A 33 -3.87 17.71 2.78
CA PRO A 33 -3.00 18.88 2.80
C PRO A 33 -3.42 19.98 1.81
N PRO A 34 -3.49 21.26 2.24
CA PRO A 34 -3.66 22.40 1.33
C PRO A 34 -2.35 22.71 0.59
N GLN A 35 -2.40 23.63 -0.39
CA GLN A 35 -1.25 23.96 -1.25
C GLN A 35 -0.01 24.44 -0.47
N ASP A 36 -0.26 25.08 0.66
CA ASP A 36 0.69 25.71 1.57
C ASP A 36 0.93 24.85 2.82
N VAL A 37 0.87 23.52 2.64
CA VAL A 37 1.13 22.55 3.70
C VAL A 37 2.50 22.73 4.33
N ASN A 38 2.53 22.72 5.67
CA ASN A 38 3.76 22.69 6.43
C ASN A 38 4.48 21.35 6.21
N LEU A 39 5.78 21.39 5.94
CA LEU A 39 6.66 20.23 5.75
C LEU A 39 6.47 19.14 6.83
N ALA A 40 6.19 19.54 8.07
CA ALA A 40 5.92 18.62 9.16
C ALA A 40 4.71 17.69 8.88
N ALA A 41 3.62 18.22 8.32
CA ALA A 41 2.43 17.42 8.00
C ALA A 41 2.69 16.43 6.86
N LEU A 42 3.48 16.82 5.84
CA LEU A 42 3.94 15.94 4.78
C LEU A 42 4.84 14.81 5.32
N LEU A 43 5.75 15.13 6.24
CA LEU A 43 6.63 14.16 6.87
C LEU A 43 5.84 13.16 7.71
N VAL A 44 4.85 13.60 8.49
CA VAL A 44 4.01 12.72 9.30
C VAL A 44 3.21 11.75 8.42
N THR A 45 2.50 12.27 7.41
CA THR A 45 1.70 11.44 6.50
C THR A 45 2.57 10.47 5.69
N SER A 46 3.73 10.91 5.19
CA SER A 46 4.69 10.05 4.50
C SER A 46 5.28 8.98 5.41
N SER A 47 5.54 9.32 6.68
CA SER A 47 6.05 8.38 7.68
C SER A 47 5.03 7.30 8.01
N VAL A 48 3.75 7.67 8.17
CA VAL A 48 2.64 6.72 8.39
C VAL A 48 2.52 5.76 7.21
N MET A 49 2.54 6.28 5.98
CA MET A 49 2.51 5.48 4.77
C MET A 49 3.70 4.51 4.68
N GLY A 50 4.92 5.01 4.92
CA GLY A 50 6.15 4.21 4.89
C GLY A 50 6.16 3.13 5.97
N LEU A 51 5.65 3.44 7.17
CA LEU A 51 5.53 2.48 8.25
C LEU A 51 4.54 1.36 7.88
N GLY A 52 3.36 1.69 7.35
CA GLY A 52 2.42 0.70 6.84
C GLY A 52 3.05 -0.23 5.80
N HIS A 53 3.82 0.33 4.86
CA HIS A 53 4.53 -0.44 3.84
C HIS A 53 5.53 -1.44 4.45
N VAL A 54 6.36 -1.01 5.40
CA VAL A 54 7.35 -1.90 6.06
C VAL A 54 6.66 -3.06 6.78
N PHE A 55 5.58 -2.77 7.51
CA PHE A 55 4.80 -3.82 8.19
C PHE A 55 4.19 -4.80 7.18
N GLY A 56 3.65 -4.29 6.07
CA GLY A 56 3.09 -5.11 4.99
C GLY A 56 4.13 -6.03 4.36
N VAL A 57 5.27 -5.48 3.90
CA VAL A 57 6.33 -6.25 3.21
C VAL A 57 6.91 -7.34 4.10
N VAL A 58 7.28 -7.02 5.35
CA VAL A 58 7.87 -8.00 6.26
C VAL A 58 6.87 -9.12 6.59
N SER A 59 5.60 -8.77 6.80
CA SER A 59 4.54 -9.76 7.06
C SER A 59 4.26 -10.63 5.84
N PHE A 60 4.22 -10.04 4.65
CA PHE A 60 4.04 -10.75 3.39
C PHE A 60 5.15 -11.78 3.17
N ILE A 61 6.41 -11.38 3.29
CA ILE A 61 7.55 -12.28 3.15
C ILE A 61 7.46 -13.40 4.18
N THR A 62 7.16 -13.08 5.43
CA THR A 62 7.01 -14.09 6.50
C THR A 62 5.91 -15.10 6.17
N VAL A 63 4.74 -14.64 5.73
CA VAL A 63 3.62 -15.53 5.37
C VAL A 63 3.97 -16.41 4.17
N MET A 64 4.71 -15.89 3.20
CA MET A 64 5.18 -16.61 2.01
C MET A 64 6.21 -17.69 2.35
N THR A 65 7.15 -17.41 3.25
CA THR A 65 8.30 -18.29 3.49
C THR A 65 8.07 -19.30 4.62
N THR A 66 7.07 -19.10 5.47
CA THR A 66 6.79 -20.01 6.59
C THR A 66 6.27 -21.36 6.06
N GLY A 67 6.98 -22.44 6.39
CA GLY A 67 6.59 -23.81 6.04
C GLY A 67 7.02 -24.28 4.64
N VAL A 68 7.91 -23.53 3.98
CA VAL A 68 8.44 -23.85 2.65
C VAL A 68 9.55 -24.89 2.76
N THR A 69 9.51 -25.91 1.89
CA THR A 69 10.54 -26.95 1.78
C THR A 69 11.78 -26.42 1.07
N GLU A 70 12.91 -27.12 1.21
CA GLU A 70 14.17 -26.71 0.56
C GLU A 70 14.06 -26.63 -0.96
N GLU A 71 13.27 -27.53 -1.57
CA GLU A 71 13.04 -27.66 -3.01
C GLU A 71 12.23 -26.47 -3.58
N ASP A 72 11.28 -25.93 -2.81
CA ASP A 72 10.39 -24.86 -3.26
C ASP A 72 10.94 -23.45 -2.98
N ARG A 73 12.09 -23.32 -2.30
CA ARG A 73 12.65 -22.01 -1.91
C ARG A 73 12.94 -21.09 -3.10
N GLY A 74 13.42 -21.64 -4.21
CA GLY A 74 13.67 -20.87 -5.43
C GLY A 74 12.37 -20.29 -6.02
N VAL A 75 11.30 -21.10 -6.00
CA VAL A 75 9.98 -20.71 -6.51
C VAL A 75 9.36 -19.63 -5.62
N VAL A 76 9.36 -19.81 -4.30
CA VAL A 76 8.83 -18.80 -3.35
C VAL A 76 9.64 -17.51 -3.42
N GLY A 77 10.97 -17.61 -3.58
CA GLY A 77 11.84 -16.46 -3.83
C GLY A 77 11.39 -15.66 -5.06
N GLY A 78 11.16 -16.33 -6.19
CA GLY A 78 10.64 -15.69 -7.41
C GLY A 78 9.25 -15.09 -7.24
N LEU A 79 8.31 -15.83 -6.65
CA LEU A 79 6.94 -15.37 -6.38
C LEU A 79 6.92 -14.13 -5.47
N SER A 80 7.87 -14.01 -4.53
CA SER A 80 7.98 -12.83 -3.66
C SER A 80 8.36 -11.54 -4.41
N GLN A 81 8.92 -11.64 -5.62
CA GLN A 81 9.28 -10.49 -6.44
C GLN A 81 8.15 -10.02 -7.37
N LEU A 82 7.19 -10.90 -7.70
CA LEU A 82 6.07 -10.55 -8.59
C LEU A 82 5.31 -9.29 -8.16
N PRO A 83 5.00 -9.06 -6.87
CA PRO A 83 4.35 -7.83 -6.44
C PRO A 83 5.10 -6.56 -6.83
N ARG A 84 6.44 -6.59 -6.90
CA ARG A 84 7.26 -5.42 -7.30
C ARG A 84 7.05 -5.08 -8.77
N TYR A 85 6.98 -6.07 -9.65
CA TYR A 85 6.73 -5.84 -11.07
C TYR A 85 5.30 -5.34 -11.31
N VAL A 86 4.32 -5.90 -10.60
CA VAL A 86 2.93 -5.42 -10.63
C VAL A 86 2.84 -3.99 -10.11
N ALA A 87 3.56 -3.67 -9.03
CA ALA A 87 3.61 -2.32 -8.48
C ALA A 87 4.16 -1.30 -9.49
N ALA A 88 5.15 -1.67 -10.31
CA ALA A 88 5.67 -0.77 -11.35
C ALA A 88 4.59 -0.38 -12.38
N ILE A 89 3.79 -1.35 -12.83
CA ILE A 89 2.63 -1.10 -13.70
C ILE A 89 1.61 -0.21 -12.99
N GLY A 90 1.35 -0.49 -11.70
CA GLY A 90 0.46 0.31 -10.87
C GLY A 90 0.88 1.79 -10.79
N VAL A 91 2.18 2.06 -10.61
CA VAL A 91 2.72 3.43 -10.59
C VAL A 91 2.49 4.13 -11.92
N SER A 92 2.72 3.46 -13.05
CA SER A 92 2.41 4.04 -14.37
C SER A 92 0.93 4.39 -14.53
N GLY A 93 0.03 3.53 -14.06
CA GLY A 93 -1.41 3.80 -14.05
C GLY A 93 -1.80 4.99 -13.16
N LEU A 94 -1.24 5.06 -11.95
CA LEU A 94 -1.48 6.19 -11.04
C LEU A 94 -0.96 7.52 -11.60
N SER A 95 0.21 7.50 -12.25
CA SER A 95 0.75 8.67 -12.96
C SER A 95 -0.17 9.11 -14.10
N ALA A 96 -0.74 8.17 -14.85
CA ALA A 96 -1.70 8.48 -15.91
C ALA A 96 -2.98 9.12 -15.34
N ILE A 97 -3.49 8.63 -14.20
CA ILE A 97 -4.65 9.22 -13.51
C ILE A 97 -4.35 10.65 -13.06
N ALA A 98 -3.19 10.87 -12.45
CA ALA A 98 -2.78 12.19 -12.00
C ALA A 98 -2.64 13.18 -13.17
N ALA A 99 -2.02 12.74 -14.28
CA ALA A 99 -1.88 13.55 -15.48
C ALA A 99 -3.24 13.87 -16.13
N ALA A 100 -4.09 12.87 -16.34
CA ALA A 100 -5.41 13.04 -16.92
C ALA A 100 -6.29 13.98 -16.08
N ARG A 101 -6.20 13.89 -14.74
CA ARG A 101 -6.95 14.79 -13.86
C ARG A 101 -6.40 16.21 -13.87
N THR A 102 -5.08 16.38 -13.96
CA THR A 102 -4.43 17.70 -14.09
C THR A 102 -4.89 18.39 -15.38
N ASP A 103 -4.86 17.67 -16.50
CA ASP A 103 -5.27 18.18 -17.81
C ASP A 103 -6.76 18.55 -17.85
N ALA A 104 -7.62 17.73 -17.25
CA ALA A 104 -9.04 18.01 -17.12
C ALA A 104 -9.34 19.28 -16.29
N LEU A 105 -8.51 19.58 -15.28
CA LEU A 105 -8.65 20.76 -14.44
C LEU A 105 -8.09 22.03 -15.11
N SER A 106 -7.01 21.90 -15.88
CA SER A 106 -6.41 23.04 -16.59
C SER A 106 -7.20 23.45 -17.83
N SER A 107 -8.19 22.66 -18.27
CA SER A 107 -9.05 22.94 -19.43
C SER A 107 -8.27 23.23 -20.73
N GLY A 108 -7.13 22.55 -20.91
CA GLY A 108 -6.25 22.73 -22.07
C GLY A 108 -5.32 23.95 -21.99
N ALA A 109 -5.36 24.72 -20.90
CA ALA A 109 -4.37 25.77 -20.61
C ALA A 109 -3.14 25.18 -19.90
N VAL A 110 -2.11 26.02 -19.73
CA VAL A 110 -0.93 25.68 -18.92
C VAL A 110 -1.39 25.40 -17.48
N PRO A 111 -1.11 24.22 -16.89
CA PRO A 111 -1.61 23.85 -15.57
C PRO A 111 -1.11 24.79 -14.47
N SER A 112 -2.03 25.25 -13.63
CA SER A 112 -1.69 25.98 -12.40
C SER A 112 -1.20 25.00 -11.32
N ARG A 113 -0.63 25.52 -10.22
CA ARG A 113 -0.28 24.69 -9.05
C ARG A 113 -1.50 23.97 -8.47
N ALA A 114 -2.69 24.56 -8.58
CA ALA A 114 -3.94 23.94 -8.12
C ALA A 114 -4.36 22.75 -8.96
N ASP A 115 -4.19 22.84 -10.27
CA ASP A 115 -4.55 21.75 -11.18
C ASP A 115 -3.63 20.55 -10.96
N ILE A 116 -2.33 20.81 -10.81
CA ILE A 116 -1.32 19.78 -10.51
C ILE A 116 -1.62 19.11 -9.16
N LEU A 117 -1.88 19.90 -8.11
CA LEU A 117 -2.23 19.35 -6.80
C LEU A 117 -3.53 18.54 -6.85
N GLY A 118 -4.54 19.00 -7.58
CA GLY A 118 -5.78 18.26 -7.81
C GLY A 118 -5.55 16.92 -8.52
N GLY A 119 -4.62 16.88 -9.47
CA GLY A 119 -4.16 15.64 -10.11
C GLY A 119 -3.46 14.67 -9.15
N LEU A 120 -2.49 15.17 -8.38
CA LEU A 120 -1.80 14.38 -7.36
C LEU A 120 -2.78 13.82 -6.32
N HIS A 121 -3.73 14.63 -5.87
CA HIS A 121 -4.79 14.23 -4.94
C HIS A 121 -5.61 13.06 -5.50
N ALA A 122 -6.02 13.11 -6.77
CA ALA A 122 -6.74 12.01 -7.41
C ALA A 122 -5.90 10.73 -7.48
N GLY A 123 -4.59 10.85 -7.82
CA GLY A 123 -3.67 9.72 -7.79
C GLY A 123 -3.54 9.09 -6.39
N MET A 124 -3.35 9.92 -5.36
CA MET A 124 -3.19 9.45 -3.97
C MET A 124 -4.47 8.80 -3.43
N VAL A 125 -5.64 9.40 -3.68
CA VAL A 125 -6.92 8.79 -3.27
C VAL A 125 -7.09 7.42 -3.96
N THR A 126 -6.82 7.34 -5.26
CA THR A 126 -6.91 6.07 -6.00
C THR A 126 -5.99 5.01 -5.42
N ALA A 127 -4.71 5.37 -5.19
CA ALA A 127 -3.73 4.46 -4.59
C ALA A 127 -4.16 3.98 -3.19
N GLY A 128 -4.67 4.90 -2.37
CA GLY A 128 -5.17 4.59 -1.04
C GLY A 128 -6.38 3.66 -1.05
N VAL A 129 -7.34 3.88 -1.95
CA VAL A 129 -8.51 2.99 -2.13
C VAL A 129 -8.07 1.59 -2.56
N VAL A 130 -7.12 1.48 -3.48
CA VAL A 130 -6.56 0.18 -3.91
C VAL A 130 -5.89 -0.55 -2.73
N ALA A 131 -5.12 0.17 -1.91
CA ALA A 131 -4.48 -0.42 -0.73
C ALA A 131 -5.52 -0.88 0.32
N LEU A 132 -6.57 -0.09 0.56
CA LEU A 132 -7.68 -0.47 1.46
C LEU A 132 -8.46 -1.68 0.94
N ALA A 133 -8.70 -1.76 -0.37
CA ALA A 133 -9.30 -2.94 -0.99
C ALA A 133 -8.41 -4.17 -0.81
N GLY A 134 -7.09 -4.03 -0.99
CA GLY A 134 -6.12 -5.09 -0.70
C GLY A 134 -6.16 -5.53 0.76
N ALA A 135 -6.22 -4.59 1.70
CA ALA A 135 -6.34 -4.89 3.12
C ALA A 135 -7.62 -5.68 3.46
N LEU A 136 -8.75 -5.27 2.88
CA LEU A 136 -10.03 -5.97 3.02
C LEU A 136 -9.96 -7.39 2.45
N LEU A 137 -9.39 -7.56 1.25
CA LEU A 137 -9.21 -8.86 0.61
C LEU A 137 -8.34 -9.79 1.47
N VAL A 138 -7.23 -9.29 2.01
CA VAL A 138 -6.38 -10.06 2.93
C VAL A 138 -7.17 -10.45 4.18
N GLY A 139 -7.87 -9.50 4.80
CA GLY A 139 -8.66 -9.74 6.01
C GLY A 139 -9.76 -10.80 5.81
N VAL A 140 -10.49 -10.73 4.69
CA VAL A 140 -11.61 -11.64 4.41
C VAL A 140 -11.13 -12.99 3.87
N VAL A 141 -10.25 -13.01 2.87
CA VAL A 141 -9.86 -14.24 2.17
C VAL A 141 -8.84 -15.05 2.96
N LEU A 142 -7.76 -14.41 3.44
CA LEU A 142 -6.72 -15.12 4.21
C LEU A 142 -7.12 -15.31 5.68
N GLY A 143 -7.92 -14.40 6.24
CA GLY A 143 -8.46 -14.56 7.60
C GLY A 143 -9.38 -15.77 7.76
N ARG A 144 -10.18 -16.09 6.72
CA ARG A 144 -11.03 -17.29 6.68
C ARG A 144 -10.23 -18.59 6.58
N ARG A 145 -9.11 -18.60 5.84
CA ARG A 145 -8.30 -19.82 5.65
C ARG A 145 -7.49 -20.21 6.89
N THR A 146 -7.10 -19.23 7.69
CA THR A 146 -6.35 -19.47 8.94
C THR A 146 -7.26 -19.93 10.08
N THR A 147 -8.54 -19.56 10.10
CA THR A 147 -9.53 -20.07 11.08
C THR A 147 -9.93 -21.52 10.80
N VAL A 148 -10.01 -21.93 9.53
CA VAL A 148 -10.39 -23.30 9.14
C VAL A 148 -9.31 -24.35 9.48
N ARG A 149 -8.02 -23.98 9.60
CA ARG A 149 -6.94 -24.91 9.98
C ARG A 149 -6.83 -25.18 11.49
N VAL A 150 -7.68 -24.57 12.32
CA VAL A 150 -7.65 -24.69 13.80
C VAL A 150 -8.80 -25.57 14.31
N CYS A 151 -9.60 -26.18 13.43
CA CYS A 151 -10.57 -27.24 13.75
C CYS A 151 -10.15 -28.53 13.05
#